data_AF-A0A961BQW2-F1
#
_entry.id   AF-A0A961BQW2-F1
#
_cell.length_a   1.000
_cell.length_b   1.000
_cell.length_c   1.000
_cell.angle_alpha   90.00
_cell.angle_beta   90.00
_cell.angle_gamma   90.00
#
_symmetry.space_group_name_H-M   'P 1'
#
loop_
_entity.id
_entity.type
_entity.pdbx_description
1 polymer ?
#
loop_
_entity_poly.entity_id
_entity_poly.type
_entity_poly.pdbx_seq_one_letter_code
_entity_poly.pdbx_strand_id
1 'polypeptide(L)'
;MRLINSGFGDGDEWDDQYDAMREGWGLFLYNLQLHCEHFAGRTATSMQPMGMWPLDRDAAWARLTTELGLPATPALGERVSADAGEGLELAGTTVAVGSNHVALLLDTPAPGTAFLAAEGSHGGCGVSVWAYLYGDDAPALIERDKPRWQAWLQEHAD
;
A
#
# COMPACT_ATOMS: atom_id res chain seq x y z
N MET A 1 17.40 -6.98 -8.50
CA MET A 1 16.69 -6.68 -9.76
C MET A 1 17.27 -5.42 -10.40
N ARG A 2 17.11 -5.20 -11.71
CA ARG A 2 17.48 -3.95 -12.39
C ARG A 2 16.30 -3.47 -13.24
N LEU A 3 15.72 -2.32 -12.90
CA LEU A 3 14.72 -1.63 -13.70
C LEU A 3 15.40 -0.54 -14.52
N ILE A 4 15.05 -0.43 -15.79
CA ILE A 4 15.44 0.70 -16.66
C ILE A 4 14.14 1.30 -17.17
N ASN A 5 13.86 2.53 -16.76
CA ASN A 5 12.73 3.32 -17.24
C ASN A 5 13.29 4.56 -17.97
N SER A 6 12.78 4.85 -19.16
CA SER A 6 13.20 5.97 -20.00
C SER A 6 12.00 6.82 -20.40
N GLY A 7 12.12 8.14 -20.25
CA GLY A 7 11.14 9.15 -20.63
C GLY A 7 11.85 10.34 -21.32
N PHE A 8 11.07 11.22 -21.94
CA PHE A 8 11.57 12.44 -22.60
C PHE A 8 10.72 13.65 -22.20
N GLY A 9 11.37 14.71 -21.71
CA GLY A 9 10.78 16.04 -21.54
C GLY A 9 11.71 17.03 -20.84
N ASP A 10 11.30 18.30 -20.77
CA ASP A 10 12.12 19.44 -20.32
C ASP A 10 11.47 20.15 -19.10
N GLY A 11 12.29 20.59 -18.12
CA GLY A 11 11.91 21.51 -17.02
C GLY A 11 11.77 20.90 -15.61
N ASP A 12 11.69 21.74 -14.58
CA ASP A 12 11.64 21.33 -13.15
C ASP A 12 10.44 20.41 -12.81
N GLU A 13 9.32 20.55 -13.52
CA GLU A 13 8.13 19.69 -13.38
C GLU A 13 8.41 18.23 -13.79
N TRP A 14 9.42 17.99 -14.64
CA TRP A 14 9.88 16.65 -14.98
C TRP A 14 10.76 16.03 -13.90
N ASP A 15 11.57 16.81 -13.20
CA ASP A 15 12.41 16.32 -12.10
C ASP A 15 11.54 15.83 -10.93
N ASP A 16 10.49 16.58 -10.57
CA ASP A 16 9.50 16.16 -9.57
C ASP A 16 8.77 14.87 -9.98
N GLN A 17 8.46 14.70 -11.28
CA GLN A 17 7.87 13.45 -11.79
C GLN A 17 8.87 12.28 -11.77
N TYR A 18 10.16 12.53 -12.04
CA TYR A 18 11.20 11.50 -11.97
C TYR A 18 11.44 11.01 -10.53
N ASP A 19 11.44 11.91 -9.55
CA ASP A 19 11.58 11.55 -8.14
C ASP A 19 10.35 10.80 -7.62
N ALA A 20 9.13 11.26 -7.95
CA ALA A 20 7.90 10.53 -7.66
C ALA A 20 7.89 9.13 -8.29
N MET A 21 8.39 9.00 -9.53
CA MET A 21 8.56 7.70 -10.18
C MET A 21 9.60 6.84 -9.45
N ARG A 22 10.73 7.40 -9.04
CA ARG A 22 11.78 6.65 -8.32
C ARG A 22 11.25 6.08 -7.01
N GLU A 23 10.46 6.85 -6.27
CA GLU A 23 9.81 6.42 -5.04
C GLU A 23 8.74 5.35 -5.32
N GLY A 24 7.83 5.59 -6.27
CA GLY A 24 6.79 4.63 -6.65
C GLY A 24 7.34 3.30 -7.18
N TRP A 25 8.37 3.34 -8.03
CA TRP A 25 9.04 2.13 -8.53
C TRP A 25 9.78 1.37 -7.43
N GLY A 26 10.33 2.08 -6.45
CA GLY A 26 10.95 1.46 -5.27
C GLY A 26 9.98 0.51 -4.56
N LEU A 27 8.74 0.95 -4.36
CA LEU A 27 7.71 0.16 -3.70
C LEU A 27 7.31 -1.09 -4.50
N PHE A 28 7.07 -0.95 -5.81
CA PHE A 28 6.68 -2.08 -6.65
C PHE A 28 7.81 -3.10 -6.87
N LEU A 29 9.06 -2.63 -7.00
CA LEU A 29 10.23 -3.51 -7.04
C LEU A 29 10.43 -4.22 -5.70
N TYR A 30 10.14 -3.55 -4.58
CA TYR A 30 10.17 -4.18 -3.27
C TYR A 30 9.10 -5.26 -3.14
N ASN A 31 7.87 -5.02 -3.62
CA ASN A 31 6.84 -6.06 -3.68
C ASN A 31 7.28 -7.28 -4.51
N LEU A 32 7.94 -7.04 -5.65
CA LEU A 32 8.45 -8.12 -6.48
C LEU A 32 9.59 -8.89 -5.79
N GLN A 33 10.45 -8.21 -5.03
CA GLN A 33 11.43 -8.87 -4.18
C GLN A 33 10.76 -9.76 -3.13
N LEU A 34 9.76 -9.24 -2.40
CA LEU A 34 9.01 -10.00 -1.40
C LEU A 34 8.31 -11.21 -2.02
N HIS A 35 7.73 -11.06 -3.22
CA HIS A 35 7.16 -12.17 -3.97
C HIS A 35 8.20 -13.26 -4.23
N CYS A 36 9.36 -12.90 -4.79
CA CYS A 36 10.41 -13.86 -5.09
C CYS A 36 10.98 -14.52 -3.82
N GLU A 37 11.05 -13.81 -2.70
CA GLU A 37 11.62 -14.32 -1.46
C GLU A 37 10.67 -15.25 -0.70
N HIS A 38 9.38 -14.90 -0.61
CA HIS A 38 8.42 -15.60 0.26
C HIS A 38 7.40 -16.46 -0.50
N PHE A 39 7.17 -16.19 -1.78
CA PHE A 39 6.05 -16.74 -2.54
C PHE A 39 6.46 -17.29 -3.91
N ALA A 40 7.73 -17.62 -4.10
CA ALA A 40 8.25 -18.14 -5.36
C ALA A 40 7.43 -19.32 -5.90
N GLY A 41 7.07 -19.26 -7.19
CA GLY A 41 6.30 -20.29 -7.87
C GLY A 41 4.79 -20.28 -7.58
N ARG A 42 4.30 -19.34 -6.76
CA ARG A 42 2.86 -19.15 -6.51
C ARG A 42 2.34 -17.97 -7.35
N THR A 43 1.04 -17.95 -7.62
CA THR A 43 0.38 -16.80 -8.27
C THR A 43 -0.31 -15.95 -7.21
N ALA A 44 -0.10 -14.63 -7.27
CA ALA A 44 -0.80 -13.69 -6.42
C ALA A 44 -2.15 -13.30 -7.03
N THR A 45 -3.17 -13.11 -6.19
CA THR A 45 -4.38 -12.36 -6.54
C THR A 45 -4.33 -11.00 -5.86
N SER A 46 -4.50 -9.93 -6.63
CA SER A 46 -4.28 -8.57 -6.16
C SER A 46 -5.55 -7.74 -6.02
N MET A 47 -5.59 -6.88 -5.00
CA MET A 47 -6.48 -5.73 -4.92
C MET A 47 -5.65 -4.45 -4.82
N GLN A 48 -6.11 -3.40 -5.50
CA GLN A 48 -5.45 -2.09 -5.50
C GLN A 48 -6.45 -0.93 -5.34
N PRO A 49 -7.31 -0.93 -4.30
CA PRO A 49 -8.19 0.20 -4.00
C PRO A 49 -7.40 1.46 -3.64
N MET A 50 -7.96 2.62 -4.03
CA MET A 50 -7.39 3.94 -3.82
C MET A 50 -8.51 4.97 -3.61
N GLY A 51 -8.33 5.88 -2.66
CA GLY A 51 -9.17 7.05 -2.47
C GLY A 51 -8.39 8.35 -2.66
N MET A 52 -9.05 9.40 -3.15
CA MET A 52 -8.45 10.75 -3.17
C MET A 52 -8.95 11.52 -1.96
N TRP A 53 -8.04 11.88 -1.06
CA TRP A 53 -8.36 12.65 0.14
C TRP A 53 -7.94 14.11 -0.08
N PRO A 54 -8.77 15.11 0.28
CA PRO A 54 -8.48 16.53 0.19
C PRO A 54 -7.56 17.00 1.33
N LEU A 55 -6.54 16.19 1.65
CA LEU A 55 -5.55 16.43 2.69
C LEU A 55 -4.17 16.50 2.06
N ASP A 56 -3.24 17.17 2.73
CA ASP A 56 -1.82 16.97 2.44
C ASP A 56 -1.38 15.54 2.85
N ARG A 57 -0.20 15.14 2.38
CA ARG A 57 0.30 13.78 2.53
C ARG A 57 0.48 13.35 3.98
N ASP A 58 1.01 14.24 4.82
CA ASP A 58 1.31 13.92 6.21
C ASP A 58 0.02 13.81 7.03
N ALA A 59 -0.95 14.71 6.77
CA ALA A 59 -2.29 14.64 7.35
C ALA A 59 -3.06 13.40 6.88
N ALA A 60 -2.97 13.03 5.60
CA ALA A 60 -3.59 11.82 5.06
C ALA A 60 -2.99 10.56 5.70
N TRP A 61 -1.67 10.49 5.83
CA TRP A 61 -1.00 9.37 6.49
C TRP A 61 -1.37 9.25 7.98
N ALA A 62 -1.38 10.38 8.70
CA ALA A 62 -1.77 10.41 10.11
C ALA A 62 -3.21 9.95 10.31
N ARG A 63 -4.14 10.39 9.44
CA ARG A 63 -5.53 9.92 9.45
C ARG A 63 -5.60 8.43 9.13
N LEU A 64 -4.96 7.97 8.04
CA LEU A 64 -4.99 6.56 7.63
C LEU A 64 -4.53 5.63 8.77
N THR A 65 -3.40 5.93 9.38
CA THR A 65 -2.85 5.11 10.48
C THR A 65 -3.77 5.13 11.71
N THR A 66 -4.35 6.28 12.05
CA THR A 66 -5.29 6.43 13.16
C THR A 66 -6.55 5.58 12.95
N GLU A 67 -7.19 5.72 11.79
CA GLU A 67 -8.45 5.02 11.47
C GLU A 67 -8.25 3.49 11.37
N LEU A 68 -7.05 3.04 10.98
CA LEU A 68 -6.70 1.62 10.91
C LEU A 68 -6.11 1.03 12.20
N GLY A 69 -5.97 1.84 13.26
CA GLY A 69 -5.37 1.39 14.52
C GLY A 69 -3.86 1.07 14.42
N LEU A 70 -3.17 1.56 13.39
CA LEU A 70 -1.75 1.36 13.20
C LEU A 70 -0.93 2.35 14.06
N PRO A 71 0.25 1.95 14.56
CA PRO A 71 1.19 2.90 15.14
C PRO A 71 1.55 3.98 14.11
N ALA A 72 1.56 5.25 14.52
CA ALA A 72 1.97 6.36 13.66
C ALA A 72 3.42 6.21 13.13
N THR A 73 4.25 5.46 13.85
CA THR A 73 5.60 5.07 13.43
C THR A 73 5.80 3.59 13.77
N PRO A 74 5.41 2.67 12.88
CA PRO A 74 5.62 1.23 13.10
C PRO A 74 7.11 0.92 13.19
N ALA A 75 7.52 0.04 14.10
CA ALA A 75 8.90 -0.46 14.08
C ALA A 75 9.04 -1.51 12.97
N LEU A 76 10.20 -1.56 12.30
CA LEU A 76 10.50 -2.62 11.33
C LEU A 76 10.57 -3.99 12.04
N GLY A 77 9.95 -5.01 11.46
CA GLY A 77 9.88 -6.36 12.04
C GLY A 77 8.79 -6.52 13.11
N GLU A 78 8.02 -5.48 13.40
CA GLU A 78 6.88 -5.53 14.32
C GLU A 78 5.66 -6.14 13.62
N ARG A 79 4.90 -6.95 14.35
CA ARG A 79 3.59 -7.39 13.88
C ARG A 79 2.55 -6.32 14.18
N VAL A 80 1.84 -5.87 13.15
CA VAL A 80 0.76 -4.89 13.24
C VAL A 80 -0.51 -5.42 12.58
N SER A 81 -1.65 -4.82 12.92
CA SER A 81 -2.94 -5.07 12.30
C SER A 81 -3.53 -3.74 11.83
N ALA A 82 -3.84 -3.67 10.54
CA ALA A 82 -4.63 -2.59 9.94
C ALA A 82 -6.08 -3.06 9.88
N ASP A 83 -6.91 -2.54 10.78
CA ASP A 83 -8.32 -2.95 10.92
C ASP A 83 -9.24 -1.83 10.43
N ALA A 84 -9.91 -2.04 9.30
CA ALA A 84 -10.92 -1.13 8.76
C ALA A 84 -12.34 -1.42 9.27
N GLY A 85 -12.48 -2.29 10.28
CA GLY A 85 -13.75 -2.70 10.86
C GLY A 85 -14.46 -3.80 10.06
N GLU A 86 -15.50 -4.36 10.66
CA GLU A 86 -16.36 -5.39 10.04
C GLU A 86 -15.60 -6.61 9.47
N GLY A 87 -14.45 -6.96 10.06
CA GLY A 87 -13.60 -8.06 9.59
C GLY A 87 -12.81 -7.75 8.32
N LEU A 88 -12.64 -6.46 7.99
CA LEU A 88 -11.76 -5.97 6.92
C LEU A 88 -10.37 -5.68 7.50
N GLU A 89 -9.64 -6.74 7.80
CA GLU A 89 -8.33 -6.68 8.46
C GLU A 89 -7.20 -7.08 7.51
N LEU A 90 -6.08 -6.34 7.55
CA LEU A 90 -4.79 -6.74 6.99
C LEU A 90 -3.76 -6.76 8.12
N ALA A 91 -3.34 -7.95 8.56
CA ALA A 91 -2.36 -8.10 9.63
C ALA A 91 -1.12 -8.87 9.18
N GLY A 92 0.03 -8.41 9.64
CA GLY A 92 1.31 -8.90 9.15
C GLY A 92 2.50 -8.31 9.89
N THR A 93 3.69 -8.74 9.48
CA THR A 93 4.95 -8.19 9.95
C THR A 93 5.37 -7.02 9.07
N THR A 94 5.77 -5.89 9.65
CA THR A 94 6.30 -4.76 8.92
C THR A 94 7.64 -5.13 8.27
N VAL A 95 7.72 -4.95 6.96
CA VAL A 95 8.91 -5.26 6.15
C VAL A 95 9.49 -4.03 5.47
N ALA A 96 8.75 -2.92 5.39
CA ALA A 96 9.29 -1.60 5.10
C ALA A 96 8.46 -0.54 5.81
N VAL A 97 9.12 0.53 6.27
CA VAL A 97 8.47 1.66 6.94
C VAL A 97 9.08 2.94 6.38
N GLY A 98 8.23 3.83 5.89
CA GLY A 98 8.58 5.19 5.52
C GLY A 98 7.75 6.21 6.29
N SER A 99 7.94 7.49 5.99
CA SER A 99 7.18 8.58 6.63
C SER A 99 5.70 8.61 6.26
N ASN A 100 5.34 8.00 5.13
CA ASN A 100 4.00 8.05 4.51
C ASN A 100 3.56 6.68 3.96
N HIS A 101 4.25 5.61 4.32
CA HIS A 101 3.90 4.26 3.86
C HIS A 101 4.40 3.18 4.81
N VAL A 102 3.73 2.03 4.78
CA VAL A 102 4.20 0.78 5.40
C VAL A 102 3.95 -0.38 4.45
N ALA A 103 4.89 -1.31 4.39
CA ALA A 103 4.74 -2.59 3.72
C ALA A 103 4.66 -3.72 4.75
N LEU A 104 3.72 -4.64 4.58
CA LEU A 104 3.47 -5.77 5.46
C LEU A 104 3.69 -7.09 4.71
N LEU A 105 4.32 -8.05 5.38
CA LEU A 105 4.21 -9.46 5.05
C LEU A 105 3.03 -10.03 5.83
N LEU A 106 1.94 -10.30 5.12
CA LEU A 106 0.64 -10.67 5.69
C LEU A 106 0.60 -12.14 6.11
N ASP A 107 -0.15 -12.38 7.18
CA ASP A 107 -0.70 -13.69 7.52
C ASP A 107 -2.23 -13.64 7.71
N THR A 108 -2.83 -12.45 7.86
CA THR A 108 -4.29 -12.21 7.84
C THR A 108 -4.65 -11.27 6.68
N PRO A 109 -5.71 -11.56 5.89
CA PRO A 109 -6.62 -12.71 5.99
C PRO A 109 -6.06 -14.00 5.37
N ALA A 110 -4.95 -13.89 4.65
CA ALA A 110 -4.23 -14.98 4.03
C ALA A 110 -2.75 -14.58 3.87
N PRO A 111 -1.84 -15.53 3.63
CA PRO A 111 -0.45 -15.21 3.30
C PRO A 111 -0.36 -14.25 2.11
N GLY A 112 0.41 -13.17 2.24
CA GLY A 112 0.55 -12.19 1.18
C GLY A 112 1.44 -11.01 1.49
N THR A 113 1.36 -9.98 0.66
CA THR A 113 1.97 -8.67 0.92
C THR A 113 0.88 -7.61 0.93
N ALA A 114 1.04 -6.57 1.76
CA ALA A 114 0.26 -5.35 1.69
C ALA A 114 1.13 -4.11 1.71
N PHE A 115 0.65 -3.04 1.07
CA PHE A 115 1.23 -1.71 1.06
C PHE A 115 0.12 -0.71 1.36
N LEU A 116 0.31 0.04 2.44
CA LEU A 116 -0.53 1.15 2.81
C LEU A 116 0.29 2.41 2.59
N ALA A 117 -0.23 3.36 1.81
CA ALA A 117 0.52 4.55 1.45
C ALA A 117 -0.37 5.77 1.27
N ALA A 118 0.19 6.93 1.60
CA ALA A 118 -0.33 8.25 1.22
C ALA A 118 0.64 8.88 0.21
N GLU A 119 0.20 9.08 -1.03
CA GLU A 119 1.00 9.55 -2.16
C GLU A 119 0.42 10.85 -2.74
N GLY A 120 1.28 11.83 -3.05
CA GLY A 120 0.86 13.12 -3.61
C GLY A 120 1.43 14.31 -2.87
N SER A 121 1.16 15.51 -3.39
CA SER A 121 1.65 16.78 -2.84
C SER A 121 0.66 17.92 -3.14
N HIS A 122 0.51 18.86 -2.21
CA HIS A 122 -0.22 20.14 -2.35
C HIS A 122 -1.62 20.05 -3.00
N GLY A 123 -2.69 19.98 -2.19
CA GLY A 123 -4.08 20.13 -2.65
C GLY A 123 -4.88 18.83 -2.80
N GLY A 124 -4.27 17.68 -2.51
CA GLY A 124 -4.92 16.38 -2.41
C GLY A 124 -3.91 15.24 -2.38
N CYS A 125 -4.27 14.13 -1.75
CA CYS A 125 -3.43 12.95 -1.58
C CYS A 125 -4.18 11.69 -2.03
N GLY A 126 -3.52 10.86 -2.83
CA GLY A 126 -3.94 9.49 -3.07
C GLY A 126 -3.65 8.65 -1.84
N VAL A 127 -4.65 7.93 -1.34
CA VAL A 127 -4.51 7.00 -0.22
C VAL A 127 -4.80 5.60 -0.73
N SER A 128 -3.78 4.75 -0.65
CA SER A 128 -3.72 3.46 -1.34
C SER A 128 -3.65 2.31 -0.33
N VAL A 129 -4.42 1.26 -0.60
CA VAL A 129 -4.27 -0.05 0.06
C VAL A 129 -4.06 -1.08 -1.04
N TRP A 130 -2.82 -1.52 -1.23
CA TRP A 130 -2.50 -2.55 -2.22
C TRP A 130 -2.21 -3.86 -1.50
N ALA A 131 -2.85 -4.95 -1.90
CA ALA A 131 -2.59 -6.26 -1.32
C ALA A 131 -2.50 -7.34 -2.39
N TYR A 132 -1.62 -8.31 -2.16
CA TYR A 132 -1.33 -9.45 -3.03
C TYR A 132 -1.43 -10.72 -2.19
N LEU A 133 -2.57 -11.39 -2.27
CA LEU A 133 -2.87 -12.58 -1.47
C LEU A 133 -2.52 -13.84 -2.26
N TYR A 134 -2.09 -14.88 -1.56
CA TYR A 134 -1.74 -16.17 -2.14
C TYR A 134 -2.48 -17.31 -1.47
N GLY A 135 -2.85 -18.32 -2.27
CA GLY A 135 -3.58 -19.50 -1.82
C GLY A 135 -4.92 -19.62 -2.53
N ASP A 136 -5.57 -20.77 -2.35
CA ASP A 136 -6.77 -21.13 -3.10
C ASP A 136 -7.96 -20.20 -2.80
N ASP A 137 -8.02 -19.65 -1.58
CA ASP A 137 -9.07 -18.73 -1.15
C ASP A 137 -8.82 -17.26 -1.57
N ALA A 138 -7.61 -16.93 -2.06
CA ALA A 138 -7.24 -15.56 -2.39
C ALA A 138 -8.20 -14.89 -3.40
N PRO A 139 -8.68 -15.55 -4.48
CA PRO A 139 -9.68 -14.97 -5.37
C PRO A 139 -10.99 -14.57 -4.67
N ALA A 140 -11.51 -15.42 -3.80
CA ALA A 140 -12.76 -15.15 -3.09
C ALA A 140 -12.59 -14.02 -2.06
N LEU A 141 -11.46 -13.99 -1.35
CA LEU A 141 -11.13 -12.91 -0.42
C LEU A 141 -11.01 -11.56 -1.13
N ILE A 142 -10.28 -11.52 -2.25
CA ILE A 142 -10.10 -10.28 -3.04
C ILE A 142 -11.43 -9.78 -3.61
N GLU A 143 -12.26 -10.67 -4.16
CA GLU A 143 -13.57 -10.30 -4.70
C GLU A 143 -14.48 -9.70 -3.61
N ARG A 144 -14.43 -10.26 -2.40
CA ARG A 144 -15.17 -9.76 -1.24
C ARG A 144 -14.63 -8.43 -0.73
N ASP A 145 -13.32 -8.31 -0.56
CA ASP A 145 -12.71 -7.23 0.23
C ASP A 145 -12.33 -6.00 -0.60
N LYS A 146 -12.00 -6.16 -1.90
CA LYS A 146 -11.66 -5.04 -2.77
C LYS A 146 -12.74 -3.93 -2.79
N PRO A 147 -14.04 -4.22 -3.01
CA PRO A 147 -15.07 -3.17 -3.01
C PRO A 147 -15.27 -2.55 -1.63
N ARG A 148 -15.03 -3.31 -0.55
CA ARG A 148 -15.18 -2.84 0.84
C ARG A 148 -14.06 -1.87 1.21
N TRP A 149 -12.81 -2.21 0.87
CA TRP A 149 -11.68 -1.28 1.00
C TRP A 149 -11.88 -0.03 0.15
N GLN A 150 -12.40 -0.18 -1.08
CA GLN A 150 -12.67 0.96 -1.94
C GLN A 150 -13.72 1.91 -1.33
N ALA A 151 -14.80 1.36 -0.75
CA ALA A 151 -15.83 2.15 -0.08
C ALA A 151 -15.29 2.82 1.18
N TRP A 152 -14.56 2.07 2.02
CA TRP A 152 -13.93 2.59 3.23
C TRP A 152 -13.02 3.79 2.93
N LEU A 153 -12.16 3.68 1.90
CA LEU A 153 -11.28 4.79 1.49
C LEU A 153 -12.06 6.02 0.99
N GLN A 154 -13.25 5.84 0.42
CA GLN A 154 -14.10 6.95 -0.02
C GLN A 154 -14.82 7.62 1.15
N GLU A 155 -15.31 6.83 2.10
CA GLU A 155 -16.01 7.33 3.31
C GLU A 155 -15.08 8.14 4.23
N HIS A 156 -13.79 7.83 4.23
CA HIS A 156 -12.78 8.52 5.07
C HIS A 156 -12.07 9.67 4.34
N ALA A 157 -12.51 10.00 3.12
CA ALA A 157 -11.97 11.12 2.36
C ALA A 157 -12.43 12.49 2.89
N ASP A 158 -13.54 12.58 3.62
CA ASP A 158 -14.13 13.87 4.04
C ASP A 158 -13.53 14.47 5.33
#